data_AF-A0A067SZZ0-F1
#
_entry.id   AF-A0A067SZZ0-F1
#
_cell.length_a   1.000
_cell.length_b   1.000
_cell.length_c   1.000
_cell.angle_alpha   90.00
_cell.angle_beta   90.00
_cell.angle_gamma   90.00
#
_symmetry.space_group_name_H-M   'P 1'
#
loop_
_entity.id
_entity.type
_entity.pdbx_description
1 polymer ?
#
loop_
_entity_poly.entity_id
_entity_poly.type
_entity_poly.pdbx_seq_one_letter_code
_entity_poly.pdbx_strand_id
1 'polypeptide(L)'
;MLPQLFLRNARIPLARSVISSPALIHGGLVSASGRLTCRLELQRSYASKNKVKSTSSFVPGSKQPITNEAAQQEYAKAEAAMQTSVDWFRKECAASEARALGRVTPALLSPVRVKLPDNPKPVRLDELATVGVREGSTLLITLFDEHTVKHVEAALYDSGIPGVVPHRQDGRTIKVPIPKPTIEARKELFAAAKRKAEDIRVQVRKQHAASLKRGKYEKHSIELEEFQKLTDKYIREVDKITADLQKATSSSK
;
A
#
# COMPACT_ATOMS: atom_id res chain seq x y z
N MET A 1 -13.51 -44.21 -31.34
CA MET A 1 -12.57 -44.40 -32.45
C MET A 1 -11.19 -43.91 -32.00
N LEU A 2 -10.29 -44.86 -31.77
CA LEU A 2 -8.83 -44.72 -31.57
C LEU A 2 -8.15 -44.30 -32.90
N PRO A 3 -6.88 -43.81 -32.95
CA PRO A 3 -5.65 -44.44 -32.38
C PRO A 3 -4.66 -43.45 -31.71
N GLN A 4 -3.90 -43.72 -30.65
CA GLN A 4 -2.78 -44.67 -30.38
C GLN A 4 -1.64 -44.75 -31.42
N LEU A 5 -0.51 -44.08 -31.14
CA LEU A 5 0.87 -44.40 -31.59
C LEU A 5 1.86 -43.93 -30.49
N PHE A 6 2.46 -44.83 -29.70
CA PHE A 6 3.73 -45.57 -29.89
C PHE A 6 5.05 -44.78 -29.64
N LEU A 7 5.55 -44.94 -28.40
CA LEU A 7 6.93 -45.20 -27.94
C LEU A 7 8.15 -44.68 -28.73
N ARG A 8 9.09 -44.00 -28.02
CA ARG A 8 10.47 -44.50 -27.86
C ARG A 8 11.29 -43.71 -26.82
N ASN A 9 11.84 -44.47 -25.87
CA ASN A 9 12.91 -44.11 -24.94
C ASN A 9 14.20 -43.74 -25.69
N ALA A 10 14.88 -42.67 -25.28
CA ALA A 10 16.29 -42.44 -25.61
C ALA A 10 17.06 -42.03 -24.34
N ARG A 11 17.91 -42.95 -23.89
CA ARG A 11 18.92 -42.76 -22.84
C ARG A 11 20.04 -41.88 -23.39
N ILE A 12 20.44 -40.86 -22.63
CA ILE A 12 21.62 -40.03 -22.91
C ILE A 12 22.79 -40.59 -22.06
N PRO A 13 23.94 -40.97 -22.66
CA PRO A 13 25.08 -41.48 -21.91
C PRO A 13 25.97 -40.36 -21.35
N LEU A 14 26.40 -40.54 -20.10
CA LEU A 14 27.40 -39.74 -19.40
C LEU A 14 28.79 -39.98 -20.01
N ALA A 15 29.40 -38.94 -20.58
CA ALA A 15 30.78 -38.96 -21.05
C ALA A 15 31.74 -38.55 -19.91
N ARG A 16 32.67 -39.45 -19.62
CA ARG A 16 33.71 -39.42 -18.60
C ARG A 16 34.97 -38.85 -19.27
N SER A 17 35.39 -37.63 -18.97
CA SER A 17 36.65 -37.07 -19.49
C SER A 17 37.79 -37.29 -18.50
N VAL A 18 38.80 -37.96 -19.03
CA VAL A 18 40.02 -38.52 -18.44
C VAL A 18 40.96 -37.43 -17.92
N ILE A 19 41.54 -37.70 -16.75
CA ILE A 19 42.64 -36.99 -16.12
C ILE A 19 43.91 -37.25 -16.94
N SER A 20 44.62 -36.20 -17.35
CA SER A 20 45.93 -36.30 -18.00
C SER A 20 46.89 -35.28 -17.39
N SER A 21 47.75 -35.76 -16.49
CA SER A 21 48.94 -35.08 -16.00
C SER A 21 50.05 -35.10 -17.07
N PRO A 22 50.80 -34.00 -17.27
CA PRO A 22 52.06 -34.06 -18.00
C PRO A 22 53.26 -34.23 -17.07
N ALA A 23 54.24 -34.95 -17.62
CA ALA A 23 55.39 -35.57 -16.98
C ALA A 23 56.52 -34.62 -16.57
N LEU A 24 57.26 -35.10 -15.56
CA LEU A 24 58.61 -34.71 -15.16
C LEU A 24 59.63 -34.98 -16.29
N ILE A 25 60.50 -34.01 -16.56
CA ILE A 25 61.78 -34.22 -17.28
C ILE A 25 62.92 -33.82 -16.35
N HIS A 26 63.87 -34.75 -16.21
CA HIS A 26 65.10 -34.64 -15.44
C HIS A 26 66.16 -33.81 -16.18
N GLY A 27 67.05 -33.17 -15.42
CA GLY A 27 68.43 -32.92 -15.86
C GLY A 27 68.98 -31.57 -15.42
N GLY A 28 70.01 -31.57 -14.56
CA GLY A 28 70.88 -30.42 -14.36
C GLY A 28 71.46 -30.25 -12.96
N LEU A 29 72.35 -31.15 -12.56
CA LEU A 29 73.22 -31.01 -11.39
C LEU A 29 74.42 -30.12 -11.75
N VAL A 30 74.58 -28.95 -11.14
CA VAL A 30 75.89 -28.27 -11.04
C VAL A 30 76.04 -27.63 -9.66
N SER A 31 77.04 -28.13 -8.94
CA SER A 31 77.56 -27.64 -7.67
C SER A 31 78.47 -26.43 -7.92
N ALA A 32 78.28 -25.34 -7.16
CA ALA A 32 79.32 -24.36 -6.91
C ALA A 32 79.10 -23.69 -5.53
N SER A 33 79.89 -24.13 -4.56
CA SER A 33 80.08 -23.52 -3.26
C SER A 33 80.69 -22.12 -3.40
N GLY A 34 79.89 -21.10 -3.12
CA GLY A 34 80.35 -19.72 -2.94
C GLY A 34 79.60 -19.09 -1.78
N ARG A 35 80.29 -18.86 -0.67
CA ARG A 35 79.76 -18.15 0.51
C ARG A 35 79.53 -16.69 0.15
N LEU A 36 78.42 -16.40 -0.52
CA LEU A 36 77.97 -15.04 -0.77
C LEU A 36 77.29 -14.57 0.51
N THR A 37 77.97 -13.68 1.23
CA THR A 37 77.36 -12.87 2.29
C THR A 37 76.18 -12.12 1.69
N CYS A 38 74.95 -12.57 1.91
CA CYS A 38 73.76 -11.80 1.64
C CYS A 38 73.74 -10.61 2.61
N ARG A 39 74.42 -9.52 2.23
CA ARG A 39 74.09 -8.19 2.74
C ARG A 39 72.72 -7.87 2.17
N LEU A 40 71.67 -8.35 2.83
CA LEU A 40 70.30 -7.92 2.63
C LEU A 40 70.26 -6.44 3.02
N GLU A 41 70.59 -5.57 2.08
CA GLU A 41 70.10 -4.21 2.14
C GLU A 41 68.58 -4.30 2.01
N LEU A 42 67.90 -4.35 3.15
CA LEU A 42 66.49 -4.03 3.24
C LEU A 42 66.34 -2.57 2.79
N GLN A 43 66.25 -2.35 1.48
CA GLN A 43 65.69 -1.11 0.96
C GLN A 43 64.26 -1.05 1.49
N ARG A 44 64.06 -0.29 2.58
CA ARG A 44 62.75 0.11 3.04
C ARG A 44 62.15 0.99 1.94
N SER A 45 61.49 0.37 0.97
CA SER A 45 60.62 1.09 0.05
C SER A 45 59.40 1.51 0.84
N TYR A 46 59.36 2.77 1.28
CA TYR A 46 58.16 3.38 1.83
C TYR A 46 57.04 3.20 0.80
N ALA A 47 55.84 2.78 1.23
CA ALA A 47 54.69 2.70 0.36
C ALA A 47 54.53 4.03 -0.38
N SER A 48 54.80 4.02 -1.69
CA SER A 48 54.55 5.14 -2.58
C SER A 48 53.14 5.64 -2.31
N LYS A 49 52.98 6.95 -2.05
CA LYS A 49 51.68 7.56 -1.81
C LYS A 49 50.80 7.28 -3.02
N ASN A 50 49.94 6.26 -2.92
CA ASN A 50 48.96 5.93 -3.95
C ASN A 50 48.22 7.22 -4.33
N LYS A 51 48.15 7.47 -5.65
CA LYS A 51 47.45 8.60 -6.26
C LYS A 51 46.08 8.78 -5.58
N VAL A 52 45.79 9.98 -5.08
CA VAL A 52 44.52 10.31 -4.41
C VAL A 52 43.38 9.82 -5.30
N LYS A 53 42.67 8.77 -4.86
CA LYS A 53 41.48 8.30 -5.56
C LYS A 53 40.44 9.41 -5.43
N SER A 54 40.00 9.96 -6.56
CA SER A 54 39.00 11.04 -6.57
C SER A 54 37.75 10.58 -5.83
N THR A 55 37.39 11.25 -4.75
CA THR A 55 36.17 11.01 -3.96
C THR A 55 34.90 11.42 -4.70
N SER A 56 35.01 12.04 -5.87
CA SER A 56 33.88 12.53 -6.66
C SER A 56 32.88 11.47 -7.11
N SER A 57 33.29 10.19 -7.15
CA SER A 57 32.45 9.07 -7.61
C SER A 57 31.92 8.17 -6.50
N PHE A 58 32.25 8.46 -5.23
CA PHE A 58 31.81 7.64 -4.09
C PHE A 58 30.40 8.06 -3.67
N VAL A 59 29.40 7.31 -4.12
CA VAL A 59 28.03 7.49 -3.65
C VAL A 59 27.92 6.86 -2.26
N PRO A 60 27.63 7.63 -1.20
CA PRO A 60 27.45 7.09 0.14
C PRO A 60 26.32 6.06 0.14
N GLY A 61 26.45 4.98 0.93
CA GLY A 61 25.51 3.85 0.93
C GLY A 61 24.03 4.24 1.10
N SER A 62 23.75 5.37 1.75
CA SER A 62 22.40 5.93 1.89
C SER A 62 21.74 6.41 0.59
N LYS A 63 22.52 6.59 -0.48
CA LYS A 63 22.08 7.07 -1.81
C LYS A 63 22.25 6.02 -2.91
N GLN A 64 22.71 4.80 -2.59
CA GLN A 64 22.85 3.74 -3.58
C GLN A 64 21.46 3.15 -3.87
N PRO A 65 21.01 3.16 -5.14
CA PRO A 65 19.74 2.57 -5.49
C PRO A 65 19.79 1.05 -5.32
N ILE A 66 18.63 0.43 -5.12
CA ILE A 66 18.46 -1.03 -5.19
C ILE A 66 19.04 -1.52 -6.53
N THR A 67 20.14 -2.27 -6.49
CA THR A 67 20.83 -2.74 -7.71
C THR A 67 20.14 -3.96 -8.33
N ASN A 68 19.32 -4.67 -7.57
CA ASN A 68 18.64 -5.89 -8.01
C ASN A 68 17.26 -5.57 -8.61
N GLU A 69 17.07 -5.88 -9.90
CA GLU A 69 15.79 -5.68 -10.60
C GLU A 69 14.61 -6.39 -9.91
N ALA A 70 14.84 -7.59 -9.37
CA ALA A 70 13.84 -8.33 -8.61
C ALA A 70 13.43 -7.60 -7.31
N ALA A 71 14.38 -6.96 -6.62
CA ALA A 71 14.09 -6.22 -5.40
C ALA A 71 13.36 -4.89 -5.70
N GLN A 72 13.67 -4.24 -6.82
CA GLN A 72 12.92 -3.07 -7.30
C GLN A 72 11.45 -3.42 -7.58
N GLN A 73 11.19 -4.56 -8.22
CA GLN A 73 9.81 -5.02 -8.48
C GLN A 73 9.04 -5.30 -7.18
N GLU A 74 9.69 -5.91 -6.19
CA GLU A 74 9.07 -6.16 -4.90
C GLU A 74 8.84 -4.87 -4.09
N TYR A 75 9.75 -3.90 -4.20
CA TYR A 75 9.58 -2.56 -3.63
C TYR A 75 8.35 -1.86 -4.21
N ALA A 76 8.21 -1.84 -5.55
CA ALA A 76 7.07 -1.23 -6.21
C ALA A 76 5.73 -1.88 -5.83
N LYS A 77 5.71 -3.22 -5.69
CA LYS A 77 4.51 -3.95 -5.22
C LYS A 77 4.16 -3.61 -3.77
N ALA A 78 5.17 -3.52 -2.89
CA ALA A 78 4.98 -3.16 -1.50
C ALA A 78 4.44 -1.74 -1.36
N GLU A 79 5.00 -0.80 -2.12
CA GLU A 79 4.57 0.60 -2.18
C GLU A 79 3.09 0.70 -2.62
N ALA A 80 2.72 0.06 -3.72
CA ALA A 80 1.34 0.06 -4.22
C ALA A 80 0.34 -0.54 -3.20
N ALA A 81 0.72 -1.62 -2.52
CA ALA A 81 -0.12 -2.25 -1.50
C ALA A 81 -0.30 -1.35 -0.27
N MET A 82 0.79 -0.74 0.23
CA MET A 82 0.73 0.19 1.37
C MET A 82 -0.07 1.45 1.01
N GLN A 83 0.15 2.01 -0.18
CA GLN A 83 -0.60 3.16 -0.68
C GLN A 83 -2.09 2.87 -0.75
N THR A 84 -2.50 1.71 -1.27
CA THR A 84 -3.92 1.32 -1.33
C THR A 84 -4.57 1.26 0.06
N SER A 85 -3.87 0.73 1.07
CA SER A 85 -4.35 0.73 2.46
C SER A 85 -4.51 2.16 3.01
N VAL A 86 -3.55 3.04 2.76
CA VAL A 86 -3.62 4.44 3.22
C VAL A 86 -4.70 5.22 2.49
N ASP A 87 -4.87 5.01 1.18
CA ASP A 87 -5.91 5.68 0.39
C ASP A 87 -7.33 5.23 0.79
N TRP A 88 -7.49 3.97 1.16
CA TRP A 88 -8.73 3.50 1.77
C TRP A 88 -9.00 4.23 3.10
N PHE A 89 -7.98 4.34 3.97
CA PHE A 89 -8.10 5.04 5.24
C PHE A 89 -8.43 6.53 5.06
N ARG A 90 -7.81 7.20 4.09
CA ARG A 90 -8.11 8.61 3.74
C ARG A 90 -9.58 8.81 3.40
N LYS A 91 -10.17 7.91 2.60
CA LYS A 91 -11.61 7.97 2.24
C LYS A 91 -12.50 7.80 3.46
N GLU A 92 -12.18 6.85 4.34
CA GLU A 92 -12.92 6.59 5.58
C GLU A 92 -12.83 7.77 6.57
N CYS A 93 -11.66 8.38 6.70
CA CYS A 93 -11.45 9.57 7.51
C CYS A 93 -12.24 10.76 6.97
N ALA A 94 -12.18 11.02 5.65
CA ALA A 94 -12.95 12.10 5.02
C ALA A 94 -14.47 11.95 5.26
N ALA A 95 -15.00 10.72 5.17
CA ALA A 95 -16.39 10.45 5.50
C ALA A 95 -16.72 10.69 6.99
N SER A 96 -15.79 10.38 7.89
CA SER A 96 -15.95 10.59 9.33
C SER A 96 -15.85 12.07 9.72
N GLU A 97 -14.94 12.83 9.09
CA GLU A 97 -14.79 14.27 9.25
C GLU A 97 -16.04 15.01 8.79
N ALA A 98 -16.57 14.66 7.61
CA ALA A 98 -17.82 15.24 7.11
C ALA A 98 -18.95 15.06 8.13
N ARG A 99 -19.12 13.83 8.64
CA ARG A 99 -20.12 13.54 9.67
C ARG A 99 -19.88 14.33 10.96
N ALA A 100 -18.65 14.41 11.45
CA ALA A 100 -18.31 15.15 12.69
C ALA A 100 -18.61 16.66 12.58
N LEU A 101 -18.38 17.24 11.40
CA LEU A 101 -18.68 18.65 11.10
C LEU A 101 -20.17 18.90 10.82
N GLY A 102 -21.00 17.85 10.76
CA GLY A 102 -22.41 17.94 10.36
C GLY A 102 -22.60 18.22 8.87
N ARG A 103 -21.57 17.95 8.05
CA ARG A 103 -21.64 18.02 6.60
C ARG A 103 -22.14 16.71 6.01
N VAL A 104 -23.00 16.84 5.03
CA VAL A 104 -23.66 15.69 4.42
C VAL A 104 -23.15 15.45 3.02
N THR A 105 -22.88 14.18 2.71
CA THR A 105 -22.58 13.72 1.36
C THR A 105 -23.74 12.89 0.80
N PRO A 106 -23.98 12.93 -0.51
CA PRO A 106 -25.04 12.15 -1.15
C PRO A 106 -24.83 10.64 -1.00
N ALA A 107 -23.58 10.20 -0.77
CA ALA A 107 -23.21 8.81 -0.52
C ALA A 107 -23.95 8.16 0.67
N LEU A 108 -24.47 8.97 1.61
CA LEU A 108 -25.27 8.46 2.73
C LEU A 108 -26.57 7.79 2.29
N LEU A 109 -27.11 8.13 1.11
CA LEU A 109 -28.35 7.54 0.58
C LEU A 109 -28.11 6.36 -0.39
N SER A 110 -26.86 6.01 -0.67
CA SER A 110 -26.51 4.88 -1.55
C SER A 110 -27.04 3.50 -1.10
N PRO A 111 -27.19 3.17 0.21
CA PRO A 111 -27.78 1.89 0.61
C PRO A 111 -29.31 1.85 0.51
N VAL A 112 -29.97 2.98 0.24
CA VAL A 112 -31.43 3.05 0.15
C VAL A 112 -31.91 2.25 -1.06
N ARG A 113 -32.96 1.45 -0.85
CA ARG A 113 -33.54 0.54 -1.85
C ARG A 113 -35.03 0.77 -1.89
N VAL A 114 -35.55 1.17 -3.05
CA VAL A 114 -36.94 1.56 -3.24
C VAL A 114 -37.69 0.40 -3.87
N LYS A 115 -38.79 -0.03 -3.24
CA LYS A 115 -39.69 -1.05 -3.79
C LYS A 115 -40.79 -0.35 -4.59
N LEU A 116 -40.79 -0.54 -5.90
CA LEU A 116 -41.86 -0.05 -6.78
C LEU A 116 -42.90 -1.16 -6.96
N PRO A 117 -44.19 -0.81 -7.15
CA PRO A 117 -45.24 -1.81 -7.39
C PRO A 117 -45.03 -2.55 -8.72
N ASP A 118 -44.47 -1.88 -9.73
CA ASP A 118 -44.28 -2.43 -11.07
C ASP A 118 -43.09 -3.38 -11.18
N ASN A 119 -42.17 -3.35 -10.20
CA ASN A 119 -40.94 -4.13 -10.23
C ASN A 119 -40.78 -4.98 -8.97
N PRO A 120 -40.61 -6.31 -9.10
CA PRO A 120 -40.41 -7.19 -7.94
C PRO A 120 -39.03 -7.00 -7.28
N LYS A 121 -38.06 -6.40 -7.99
CA LYS A 121 -36.72 -6.12 -7.48
C LYS A 121 -36.64 -4.67 -6.97
N PRO A 122 -36.03 -4.43 -5.80
CA PRO A 122 -35.83 -3.09 -5.32
C PRO A 122 -34.82 -2.33 -6.19
N VAL A 123 -35.17 -1.10 -6.54
CA VAL A 123 -34.38 -0.20 -7.38
C VAL A 123 -33.50 0.68 -6.50
N ARG A 124 -32.34 1.11 -7.01
CA ARG A 124 -31.47 2.06 -6.31
C ARG A 124 -32.05 3.46 -6.35
N LEU A 125 -31.87 4.23 -5.28
CA LEU A 125 -32.35 5.61 -5.23
C LEU A 125 -31.71 6.48 -6.34
N ASP A 126 -30.43 6.25 -6.65
CA ASP A 126 -29.67 7.02 -7.65
C ASP A 126 -30.25 6.90 -9.08
N GLU A 127 -31.01 5.84 -9.37
CA GLU A 127 -31.66 5.63 -10.67
C GLU A 127 -33.01 6.37 -10.76
N LEU A 128 -33.65 6.63 -9.62
CA LEU A 128 -34.97 7.26 -9.54
C LEU A 128 -34.90 8.76 -9.22
N ALA A 129 -33.77 9.22 -8.69
CA ALA A 129 -33.61 10.57 -8.19
C ALA A 129 -32.19 11.11 -8.38
N THR A 130 -32.08 12.43 -8.47
CA THR A 130 -30.83 13.16 -8.29
C THR A 130 -30.72 13.62 -6.83
N VAL A 131 -29.59 13.32 -6.18
CA VAL A 131 -29.33 13.73 -4.79
C VAL A 131 -28.35 14.91 -4.79
N GLY A 132 -28.82 16.05 -4.32
CA GLY A 132 -28.03 17.26 -4.10
C GLY A 132 -27.84 17.57 -2.61
N VAL A 133 -26.85 18.41 -2.31
CA VAL A 133 -26.61 18.94 -0.96
C VAL A 133 -26.97 20.41 -0.94
N ARG A 134 -27.84 20.81 -0.02
CA ARG A 134 -28.21 22.21 0.24
C ARG A 134 -27.72 22.63 1.61
N GLU A 135 -27.08 23.79 1.69
CA GLU A 135 -26.61 24.41 2.94
C GLU A 135 -25.63 23.53 3.75
N GLY A 136 -25.10 22.46 3.13
CA GLY A 136 -24.16 21.50 3.73
C GLY A 136 -24.76 20.52 4.74
N SER A 137 -25.94 20.82 5.29
CA SER A 137 -26.62 20.03 6.33
C SER A 137 -27.90 19.33 5.86
N THR A 138 -28.42 19.70 4.69
CA THR A 138 -29.70 19.18 4.16
C THR A 138 -29.46 18.48 2.83
N LEU A 139 -29.97 17.25 2.67
CA LEU A 139 -30.03 16.61 1.36
C LEU A 139 -31.32 17.01 0.65
N LEU A 140 -31.17 17.31 -0.62
CA LEU A 140 -32.26 17.57 -1.54
C LEU A 140 -32.33 16.41 -2.51
N ILE A 141 -33.42 15.65 -2.46
CA ILE A 141 -33.67 14.56 -3.39
C ILE A 141 -34.70 15.07 -4.39
N THR A 142 -34.29 15.21 -5.65
CA THR A 142 -35.18 15.58 -6.75
C THR A 142 -35.45 14.32 -7.58
N LEU A 143 -36.70 13.87 -7.53
CA LEU A 143 -37.10 12.64 -8.23
C LEU A 143 -37.18 12.86 -9.74
N PHE A 144 -37.29 11.80 -10.54
CA PHE A 144 -37.60 11.94 -11.97
C PHE A 144 -39.10 11.97 -12.24
N ASP A 145 -39.85 11.11 -11.55
CA ASP A 145 -41.29 10.94 -11.71
C ASP A 145 -42.04 11.18 -10.38
N GLU A 146 -43.11 11.96 -10.42
CA GLU A 146 -43.90 12.33 -9.23
C GLU A 146 -44.65 11.13 -8.62
N HIS A 147 -45.00 10.13 -9.43
CA HIS A 147 -45.69 8.94 -8.95
C HIS A 147 -44.83 8.09 -7.99
N THR A 148 -43.51 8.18 -8.08
CA THR A 148 -42.57 7.38 -7.27
C THR A 148 -42.30 7.97 -5.89
N VAL A 149 -42.73 9.20 -5.62
CA VAL A 149 -42.43 9.96 -4.40
C VAL A 149 -42.86 9.23 -3.13
N LYS A 150 -44.07 8.64 -3.13
CA LYS A 150 -44.59 7.91 -1.97
C LYS A 150 -43.75 6.67 -1.64
N HIS A 151 -43.29 5.96 -2.67
CA HIS A 151 -42.47 4.76 -2.50
C HIS A 151 -41.06 5.11 -2.01
N VAL A 152 -40.50 6.22 -2.51
CA VAL A 152 -39.18 6.71 -2.08
C VAL A 152 -39.22 7.21 -0.64
N GLU A 153 -40.28 7.94 -0.27
CA GLU A 153 -40.46 8.38 1.12
C GLU A 153 -40.56 7.18 2.08
N ALA A 154 -41.37 6.17 1.75
CA ALA A 154 -41.44 4.93 2.53
C ALA A 154 -40.07 4.22 2.63
N ALA A 155 -39.34 4.11 1.51
CA ALA A 155 -38.02 3.50 1.49
C ALA A 155 -36.98 4.28 2.33
N LEU A 156 -37.08 5.60 2.41
CA LEU A 156 -36.23 6.43 3.25
C LEU A 156 -36.49 6.17 4.74
N TYR A 157 -37.77 6.04 5.13
CA TYR A 157 -38.12 5.63 6.50
C TYR A 157 -37.64 4.21 6.82
N ASP A 158 -37.88 3.25 5.92
CA ASP A 158 -37.46 1.84 6.07
C ASP A 158 -35.93 1.70 6.15
N SER A 159 -35.19 2.53 5.41
CA SER A 159 -33.72 2.52 5.44
C SER A 159 -33.12 2.96 6.77
N GLY A 160 -33.92 3.60 7.64
CA GLY A 160 -33.58 3.83 9.04
C GLY A 160 -32.33 4.67 9.24
N ILE A 161 -32.14 5.74 8.45
CA ILE A 161 -31.06 6.70 8.72
C ILE A 161 -31.31 7.31 10.11
N PRO A 162 -30.40 7.13 11.08
CA PRO A 162 -30.69 7.40 12.48
C PRO A 162 -30.98 8.88 12.72
N GLY A 163 -32.16 9.14 13.29
CA GLY A 163 -32.56 10.47 13.78
C GLY A 163 -32.98 11.46 12.69
N VAL A 164 -33.38 10.98 11.50
CA VAL A 164 -33.71 11.86 10.38
C VAL A 164 -35.10 11.56 9.84
N VAL A 165 -35.89 12.61 9.62
CA VAL A 165 -37.24 12.54 9.04
C VAL A 165 -37.23 13.25 7.68
N PRO A 166 -37.59 12.58 6.58
CA PRO A 166 -37.75 13.23 5.28
C PRO A 166 -38.98 14.16 5.29
N HIS A 167 -38.77 15.42 4.89
CA HIS A 167 -39.83 16.40 4.69
C HIS A 167 -40.10 16.57 3.20
N ARG A 168 -41.32 16.23 2.78
CA ARG A 168 -41.82 16.57 1.45
C ARG A 168 -42.10 18.06 1.38
N GLN A 169 -41.54 18.75 0.38
CA GLN A 169 -41.84 20.18 0.14
C GLN A 169 -42.69 20.39 -1.11
N ASP A 170 -42.25 19.81 -2.22
CA ASP A 170 -42.94 19.92 -3.51
C ASP A 170 -43.48 18.56 -3.96
N GLY A 171 -44.16 18.52 -5.10
CA GLY A 171 -44.61 17.27 -5.73
C GLY A 171 -43.47 16.31 -6.08
N ARG A 172 -42.25 16.83 -6.30
CA ARG A 172 -41.11 16.06 -6.82
C ARG A 172 -39.84 16.13 -5.95
N THR A 173 -39.86 16.95 -4.90
CA THR A 173 -38.68 17.28 -4.09
C THR A 173 -38.85 16.85 -2.64
N ILE A 174 -37.90 16.09 -2.12
CA ILE A 174 -37.84 15.64 -0.72
C ILE A 174 -36.59 16.25 -0.06
N LYS A 175 -36.77 16.87 1.11
CA LYS A 175 -35.67 17.39 1.93
C LYS A 175 -35.41 16.47 3.12
N VAL A 176 -34.14 16.18 3.36
CA VAL A 176 -33.70 15.33 4.46
C VAL A 176 -32.71 16.13 5.31
N PRO A 177 -33.18 16.83 6.35
CA PRO A 177 -32.31 17.63 7.22
C PRO A 177 -31.55 16.71 8.17
N ILE A 178 -30.23 16.84 8.22
CA ILE A 178 -29.41 16.07 9.15
C ILE A 178 -29.05 16.94 10.36
N PRO A 179 -29.36 16.49 11.59
CA PRO A 179 -28.97 17.21 12.78
C PRO A 179 -27.45 17.19 12.94
N LYS A 180 -26.92 18.25 13.53
CA LYS A 180 -25.49 18.30 13.88
C LYS A 180 -25.20 17.29 14.99
N PRO A 181 -24.07 16.57 14.94
CA PRO A 181 -23.71 15.62 15.99
C PRO A 181 -23.38 16.34 17.31
N THR A 182 -23.74 15.70 18.42
CA THR A 182 -23.37 16.14 19.77
C THR A 182 -21.88 15.92 20.06
N ILE A 183 -21.38 16.50 21.14
CA ILE A 183 -19.97 16.36 21.56
C ILE A 183 -19.63 14.89 21.86
N GLU A 184 -20.56 14.14 22.44
CA GLU A 184 -20.38 12.71 22.74
C GLU A 184 -20.28 11.88 21.47
N ALA A 185 -21.21 12.06 20.52
CA ALA A 185 -21.18 11.39 19.22
C ALA A 185 -19.89 11.70 18.44
N ARG A 186 -19.37 12.93 18.52
CA ARG A 186 -18.06 13.29 17.94
C ARG A 186 -16.90 12.49 18.55
N LYS A 187 -16.88 12.32 19.87
CA LYS A 187 -15.85 11.51 20.55
C LYS A 187 -15.92 10.04 20.13
N GLU A 188 -17.12 9.49 19.98
CA GLU A 188 -17.33 8.12 19.51
C GLU A 188 -16.85 7.92 18.07
N LEU A 189 -17.14 8.87 17.16
CA LEU A 189 -16.64 8.84 15.78
C LEU A 189 -15.11 8.84 15.73
N PHE A 190 -14.47 9.65 16.57
CA PHE A 190 -13.00 9.66 16.67
C PHE A 190 -12.45 8.36 17.26
N ALA A 191 -13.11 7.78 18.26
CA ALA A 191 -12.72 6.49 18.83
C ALA A 191 -12.82 5.36 17.77
N ALA A 192 -13.87 5.36 16.95
CA ALA A 192 -14.01 4.42 15.84
C ALA A 192 -12.91 4.60 14.78
N ALA A 193 -12.60 5.85 14.41
CA ALA A 193 -11.53 6.14 13.46
C ALA A 193 -10.14 5.74 13.98
N LYS A 194 -9.89 5.90 15.30
CA LYS A 194 -8.67 5.40 15.94
C LYS A 194 -8.50 3.89 15.82
N ARG A 195 -9.58 3.12 16.03
CA ARG A 195 -9.55 1.66 15.85
C ARG A 195 -9.16 1.29 14.42
N LYS A 196 -9.78 1.95 13.43
CA LYS A 196 -9.44 1.77 12.01
C LYS A 196 -7.98 2.15 11.71
N ALA A 197 -7.45 3.21 12.34
CA ALA A 197 -6.05 3.61 12.17
C ALA A 197 -5.08 2.52 12.64
N GLU A 198 -5.35 1.88 13.79
CA GLU A 198 -4.53 0.75 14.26
C GLU A 198 -4.56 -0.42 13.28
N ASP A 199 -5.73 -0.77 12.74
CA ASP A 199 -5.86 -1.84 11.74
C ASP A 199 -4.98 -1.57 10.52
N ILE A 200 -4.94 -0.31 10.06
CA ILE A 200 -4.10 0.10 8.91
C ILE A 200 -2.62 0.06 9.25
N ARG A 201 -2.20 0.48 10.45
CA ARG A 201 -0.80 0.34 10.89
C ARG A 201 -0.37 -1.13 10.93
N VAL A 202 -1.26 -2.02 11.40
CA VAL A 202 -1.02 -3.47 11.39
C VAL A 202 -0.91 -4.00 9.95
N GLN A 203 -1.78 -3.56 9.04
CA GLN A 203 -1.71 -3.94 7.63
C GLN A 203 -0.40 -3.51 6.96
N VAL A 204 0.04 -2.26 7.16
CA VAL A 204 1.30 -1.74 6.62
C VAL A 204 2.49 -2.57 7.14
N ARG A 205 2.53 -2.86 8.45
CA ARG A 205 3.56 -3.73 9.05
C ARG A 205 3.52 -5.16 8.51
N LYS A 206 2.33 -5.70 8.24
CA LYS A 206 2.14 -7.03 7.63
C LYS A 206 2.68 -7.06 6.20
N GLN A 207 2.43 -6.03 5.40
CA GLN A 207 2.96 -5.93 4.03
C GLN A 207 4.49 -5.82 4.03
N HIS A 208 5.06 -5.04 4.96
CA HIS A 208 6.50 -5.00 5.17
C HIS A 208 7.07 -6.39 5.46
N ALA A 209 6.53 -7.09 6.47
CA ALA A 209 6.99 -8.43 6.83
C ALA A 209 6.83 -9.46 5.69
N ALA A 210 5.78 -9.35 4.87
CA ALA A 210 5.58 -10.21 3.71
C ALA A 210 6.62 -9.95 2.62
N SER A 211 6.94 -8.68 2.35
CA SER A 211 7.95 -8.28 1.35
C SER A 211 9.35 -8.77 1.74
N LEU A 212 9.70 -8.65 3.03
CA LEU A 212 10.98 -9.16 3.55
C LEU A 212 11.13 -10.69 3.40
N LYS A 213 10.06 -11.44 3.67
CA LYS A 213 10.05 -12.90 3.52
C LYS A 213 10.23 -13.35 2.06
N ARG A 214 9.68 -12.57 1.11
CA ARG A 214 9.78 -12.85 -0.33
C ARG A 214 11.17 -12.56 -0.87
N GLY A 215 11.77 -11.45 -0.44
CA GLY A 215 13.10 -11.04 -0.89
C GLY A 215 14.28 -11.81 -0.28
N LYS A 216 14.10 -12.44 0.89
CA LYS A 216 15.17 -13.15 1.63
C LYS A 216 16.46 -12.32 1.76
N TYR A 217 16.31 -11.04 2.07
CA TYR A 217 17.41 -10.09 2.14
C TYR A 217 18.37 -10.38 3.30
N GLU A 218 19.67 -10.12 3.10
CA GLU A 218 20.69 -10.26 4.14
C GLU A 218 20.53 -9.21 5.24
N LYS A 219 20.98 -9.53 6.46
CA LYS A 219 21.01 -8.60 7.59
C LYS A 219 21.93 -7.42 7.24
N HIS A 220 21.41 -6.18 7.37
CA HIS A 220 22.09 -4.92 7.02
C HIS A 220 22.24 -4.62 5.51
N SER A 221 21.42 -5.22 4.65
CA SER A 221 21.33 -4.80 3.25
C SER A 221 20.66 -3.43 3.10
N ILE A 222 21.07 -2.68 2.07
CA ILE A 222 20.51 -1.36 1.71
C ILE A 222 19.00 -1.46 1.46
N GLU A 223 18.56 -2.57 0.87
CA GLU A 223 17.16 -2.88 0.59
C GLU A 223 16.30 -2.86 1.87
N LEU A 224 16.78 -3.47 2.96
CA LEU A 224 16.07 -3.45 4.25
C LEU A 224 15.88 -2.04 4.79
N GLU A 225 16.91 -1.19 4.68
CA GLU A 225 16.80 0.20 5.13
C GLU A 225 15.78 0.97 4.30
N GLU A 226 15.68 0.70 3.01
CA GLU A 226 14.70 1.35 2.13
C GLU A 226 13.26 0.89 2.39
N PHE A 227 13.04 -0.41 2.58
CA PHE A 227 11.73 -0.96 2.99
C PHE A 227 11.28 -0.40 4.35
N GLN A 228 12.22 -0.22 5.29
CA GLN A 228 11.93 0.41 6.57
C GLN A 228 11.56 1.89 6.39
N LYS A 229 12.34 2.65 5.59
CA LYS A 229 12.02 4.06 5.27
C LYS A 229 10.64 4.20 4.62
N LEU A 230 10.26 3.29 3.71
CA LEU A 230 8.91 3.26 3.14
C LEU A 230 7.84 3.06 4.21
N THR A 231 8.02 2.06 5.06
CA THR A 231 7.08 1.72 6.13
C THR A 231 6.89 2.91 7.08
N ASP A 232 8.00 3.56 7.48
CA ASP A 232 7.97 4.74 8.35
C ASP A 232 7.27 5.94 7.69
N LYS A 233 7.42 6.14 6.37
CA LYS A 233 6.70 7.18 5.63
C LYS A 233 5.19 6.98 5.73
N TYR A 234 4.67 5.78 5.43
CA TYR A 234 3.23 5.51 5.46
C TYR A 234 2.66 5.52 6.88
N ILE A 235 3.40 5.06 7.89
CA ILE A 235 2.99 5.19 9.30
C ILE A 235 2.82 6.68 9.66
N ARG A 236 3.79 7.53 9.29
CA ARG A 236 3.70 8.97 9.52
C ARG A 236 2.52 9.61 8.79
N GLU A 237 2.16 9.13 7.60
CA GLU A 237 0.97 9.61 6.90
C GLU A 237 -0.33 9.26 7.63
N VAL A 238 -0.45 8.02 8.12
CA VAL A 238 -1.59 7.62 8.95
C VAL A 238 -1.68 8.49 10.21
N ASP A 239 -0.55 8.74 10.87
CA ASP A 239 -0.50 9.59 12.06
C ASP A 239 -0.95 11.03 11.77
N LYS A 240 -0.51 11.62 10.64
CA LYS A 240 -0.97 12.95 10.20
C LYS A 240 -2.49 12.99 10.01
N ILE A 241 -3.05 12.02 9.28
CA ILE A 241 -4.50 11.93 9.03
C ILE A 241 -5.28 11.82 10.35
N THR A 242 -4.81 10.99 11.29
CA THR A 242 -5.47 10.86 12.60
C THR A 242 -5.41 12.13 13.43
N ALA A 243 -4.30 12.88 13.36
CA ALA A 243 -4.14 14.15 14.05
C ALA A 243 -5.06 15.22 13.46
N ASP A 244 -5.22 15.25 12.14
CA ASP A 244 -6.12 16.21 11.47
C ASP A 244 -7.58 15.92 11.80
N LEU A 245 -7.99 14.64 11.83
CA LEU A 245 -9.30 14.23 12.31
C LEU A 245 -9.53 14.61 13.79
N GLN A 246 -8.52 14.46 14.64
CA GLN A 246 -8.60 14.85 16.04
C GLN A 246 -8.90 16.35 16.18
N LYS A 247 -8.18 17.19 15.42
CA LYS A 247 -8.41 18.64 15.40
C LYS A 247 -9.84 18.94 14.97
N ALA A 248 -10.31 18.37 13.86
CA ALA A 248 -11.67 18.57 13.35
C ALA A 248 -12.76 18.15 14.35
N THR A 249 -12.52 17.11 15.13
CA THR A 249 -13.46 16.61 16.15
C THR A 249 -13.47 17.51 17.39
N SER A 250 -12.29 17.99 17.81
CA SER A 250 -12.11 18.80 19.04
C SER A 250 -12.40 20.29 18.86
N SER A 251 -12.31 20.83 17.64
CA SER A 251 -12.49 22.26 17.37
C SER A 251 -13.98 22.62 17.44
N SER A 252 -14.47 22.80 18.66
CA SER A 252 -15.78 23.34 18.95
C SER A 252 -15.64 24.31 20.13
N LYS A 253 -15.51 25.59 19.80
CA LYS A 253 -15.95 26.67 20.70
C LYS A 253 -17.47 26.74 20.67
#